data_AF-A0A9W5B5S1-F1
#
_entry.id   AF-A0A9W5B5S1-F1
#
_cell.length_a   1.000
_cell.length_b   1.000
_cell.length_c   1.000
_cell.angle_alpha   90.00
_cell.angle_beta   90.00
_cell.angle_gamma   90.00
#
_symmetry.space_group_name_H-M   'P 1'
#
loop_
_entity.id
_entity.type
_entity.pdbx_description
1 polymer ?
#
loop_
_entity_poly.entity_id
_entity_poly.type
_entity_poly.pdbx_seq_one_letter_code
_entity_poly.pdbx_strand_id
1 'polypeptide(L)' 'MIGAARQEPCSRCGGVGQAVKRINRRRDGTISSVVYDLKVICKPCKGSGLACMEVRRD' A
#
# COMPACT_ATOMS: atom_id res chain seq x y z
N MET A 1 21.54 14.60 12.53
CA MET A 1 20.86 13.35 12.15
C MET A 1 19.81 13.70 11.12
N ILE A 2 20.00 13.31 9.85
CA ILE A 2 19.05 13.63 8.78
C ILE A 2 17.83 12.74 8.99
N GLY A 3 16.72 13.32 9.44
CA GLY A 3 15.46 12.61 9.59
C GLY A 3 14.93 12.22 8.23
N ALA A 4 15.00 10.93 7.89
CA ALA A 4 14.23 10.40 6.78
C ALA A 4 12.76 10.71 7.07
N ALA A 5 12.15 11.60 6.28
CA ALA A 5 10.72 11.85 6.35
C ALA A 5 10.03 10.48 6.27
N ARG A 6 9.29 10.09 7.33
CA ARG A 6 8.58 8.81 7.36
C ARG A 6 7.56 8.82 6.23
N GLN A 7 7.92 8.19 5.10
CA GLN A 7 7.00 7.96 4.02
C GLN A 7 6.07 6.84 4.48
N GLU A 8 4.86 7.20 4.90
CA GLU A 8 3.87 6.24 5.36
C GLU A 8 3.56 5.22 4.26
N PRO A 9 3.37 3.93 4.60
CA PRO A 9 3.04 2.91 3.62
C PRO A 9 1.68 3.22 2.97
N CYS A 10 1.56 2.93 1.68
CA CYS A 10 0.31 3.10 0.96
C CYS A 10 -0.78 2.24 1.61
N SER A 11 -1.84 2.86 2.14
CA SER A 11 -2.94 2.17 2.83
C SER A 11 -3.69 1.18 1.95
N ARG A 12 -3.66 1.36 0.63
CA ARG A 12 -4.33 0.49 -0.35
C ARG A 12 -3.62 -0.83 -0.60
N CYS A 13 -2.29 -0.82 -0.66
CA CYS A 13 -1.48 -2.03 -0.89
C CYS A 13 -0.60 -2.41 0.30
N GLY A 14 -0.75 -1.73 1.44
CA GLY A 14 -0.01 -1.99 2.67
C GLY A 14 1.51 -1.87 2.52
N GLY A 15 2.01 -1.02 1.61
CA GLY A 15 3.45 -0.93 1.36
C GLY A 15 3.97 -1.72 0.15
N VAL A 16 3.18 -2.61 -0.44
CA VAL A 16 3.69 -3.61 -1.40
C VAL A 16 3.90 -3.05 -2.82
N GLY A 17 3.21 -1.98 -3.19
CA GLY A 17 3.27 -1.40 -4.53
C GLY A 17 2.43 -2.14 -5.58
N GLN A 18 1.85 -3.29 -5.26
CA GLN A 18 1.01 -4.07 -6.18
C GLN A 18 -0.47 -3.98 -5.84
N ALA A 19 -1.33 -4.20 -6.83
CA ALA A 19 -2.77 -4.18 -6.63
C ALA A 19 -3.23 -5.38 -5.79
N VAL A 20 -4.13 -5.14 -4.84
CA VAL A 20 -4.76 -6.21 -4.07
C VAL A 20 -5.74 -6.97 -4.96
N LYS A 21 -5.51 -8.28 -5.13
CA LYS A 21 -6.36 -9.17 -5.92
C LYS A 21 -7.47 -9.81 -5.08
N ARG A 22 -7.13 -10.24 -3.86
CA ARG A 22 -8.08 -10.90 -2.94
C ARG A 22 -7.67 -10.66 -1.49
N ILE A 23 -8.66 -10.42 -0.63
CA ILE A 23 -8.50 -10.42 0.81
C ILE A 23 -9.21 -11.65 1.35
N ASN A 24 -8.46 -12.59 1.92
CA ASN A 24 -9.02 -13.73 2.61
C ASN A 24 -9.33 -13.33 4.05
N ARG A 25 -10.53 -13.69 4.52
CA ARG A 25 -10.98 -13.42 5.89
C ARG A 25 -11.21 -14.73 6.62
N ARG A 26 -10.96 -14.72 7.92
CA ARG A 26 -11.30 -15.81 8.85
C ARG A 26 -12.79 -15.77 9.17
N ARG A 27 -13.29 -16.81 9.82
CA ARG A 27 -14.70 -16.92 10.24
C ARG A 27 -15.09 -15.83 11.26
N ASP A 28 -14.13 -15.34 12.04
CA ASP A 28 -14.30 -14.23 12.98
C ASP A 28 -14.29 -12.83 12.32
N GLY A 29 -14.16 -12.76 10.99
CA GLY A 29 -14.13 -11.52 10.22
C GLY A 29 -12.75 -10.86 10.09
N THR A 30 -11.74 -11.35 10.81
CA THR A 30 -10.36 -10.82 10.71
C THR A 30 -9.70 -11.22 9.39
N ILE A 31 -8.71 -10.44 8.93
CA ILE A 31 -7.97 -10.75 7.71
C ILE A 31 -6.98 -11.89 7.99
N SER A 32 -7.08 -12.98 7.24
CA SER A 32 -6.09 -14.07 7.31
C SER A 32 -4.90 -13.81 6.39
N SER A 33 -5.16 -13.36 5.16
CA SER A 33 -4.11 -13.05 4.19
C SER A 33 -4.62 -12.12 3.10
N VAL A 34 -3.68 -11.41 2.47
CA VAL A 34 -3.92 -10.56 1.31
C VAL A 34 -3.11 -11.11 0.15
N VAL A 35 -3.76 -11.35 -0.98
CA VAL A 35 -3.14 -11.81 -2.22
C VAL A 35 -3.03 -10.62 -3.16
N TYR A 36 -1.82 -10.36 -3.64
CA TYR A 36 -1.51 -9.28 -4.58
C TYR A 36 -1.42 -9.81 -6.01
N ASP A 37 -1.73 -8.95 -6.98
CA ASP A 37 -1.47 -9.23 -8.39
C ASP A 37 -0.09 -8.71 -8.79
N LEU A 38 0.85 -9.64 -9.01
CA LEU A 38 2.23 -9.31 -9.40
C LEU A 38 2.33 -8.62 -10.77
N LYS A 39 1.30 -8.71 -11.61
CA LYS A 39 1.28 -8.08 -12.94
C LYS A 39 0.64 -6.70 -12.94
N VAL A 40 -0.03 -6.32 -11.86
CA VAL A 40 -0.81 -5.07 -11.80
C VAL A 40 -0.29 -4.21 -10.65
N ILE A 41 0.20 -3.02 -11.00
CA ILE A 41 0.67 -2.05 -10.00
C ILE A 41 -0.50 -1.42 -9.24
N CYS A 42 -0.25 -1.07 -7.98
CA CYS A 42 -1.18 -0.31 -7.17
C CYS A 42 -1.30 1.11 -7.75
N LYS A 43 -2.45 1.41 -8.38
CA LYS A 43 -2.70 2.73 -9.01
C LYS A 43 -2.50 3.91 -8.04
N PRO A 44 -3.00 3.87 -6.79
CA PRO A 44 -2.82 4.95 -5.81
C PRO A 44 -1.36 5.36 -5.59
N CYS A 45 -0.45 4.40 -5.40
CA CYS A 45 0.97 4.69 -5.15
C CYS A 45 1.84 4.55 -6.40
N LYS A 46 1.24 4.26 -7.57
CA LYS A 46 1.91 4.03 -8.85
C LYS A 46 3.07 3.02 -8.77
N GLY A 47 2.93 1.99 -7.95
CA GLY A 47 3.98 0.99 -7.76
C GLY A 47 5.01 1.28 -6.65
N SER A 48 5.03 2.49 -6.09
CA SER A 48 6.05 2.87 -5.08
C SER A 48 5.87 2.18 -3.73
N GLY A 49 4.67 1.69 -3.43
CA GLY A 49 4.33 1.17 -2.11
C GLY A 49 4.13 2.26 -1.05
N LEU A 50 4.40 3.52 -1.36
CA LEU A 50 4.37 4.62 -0.40
C LEU A 50 3.11 5.46 -0.58
N ALA A 51 2.61 6.04 0.51
CA ALA A 51 1.57 7.04 0.44
C ALA A 51 2.09 8.23 -0.38
N CYS A 52 1.36 8.61 -1.43
CA CYS A 52 1.65 9.84 -2.15
C CYS A 52 1.38 11.01 -1.20
N MET A 53 2.42 11.55 -0.57
CA MET A 53 2.36 12.88 -0.01
C MET A 53 2.19 13.84 -1.19
N GLU A 54 1.02 14.43 -1.34
CA GLU A 54 0.89 15.66 -2.13
C GLU A 54 1.76 16.70 -1.43
N VAL A 55 2.95 16.94 -2.00
CA VAL A 55 3.79 18.04 -1.57
C VAL A 55 3.06 19.30 -2.01
N ARG A 56 2.30 19.91 -1.11
CA ARG A 56 1.79 21.28 -1.32
C ARG A 56 3.03 22.17 -1.43
N ARG A 57 3.35 22.58 -2.65
CA ARG A 57 4.28 23.69 -2.90
C ARG A 57 3.44 24.95 -2.77
N ASP A 58 3.48 25.56 -1.59
CA ASP A 58 3.10 26.96 -1.41
C ASP A 58 4.07 27.89 -2.14
#